data_AF-A0A7J4PK45-F1
#
_entry.id   AF-A0A7J4PK45-F1
#
_cell.length_a   1.000
_cell.length_b   1.000
_cell.length_c   1.000
_cell.angle_alpha   90.00
_cell.angle_beta   90.00
_cell.angle_gamma   90.00
#
_symmetry.space_group_name_H-M   'P 1'
#
loop_
_entity.id
_entity.type
_entity.pdbx_description
1 polymer ?
#
loop_
_entity_poly.entity_id
_entity_poly.type
_entity_poly.pdbx_seq_one_letter_code
_entity_poly.pdbx_strand_id
1 'polypeptide(L)'
;MKDFEETLLKVTLHNITTAISKQNSIDYKAIAIITISGVLISFLARLSSSNGKVATFFFILTLFSFFEAIWLSVAVLEPRNTYELSTLNFISDLDDENDERQVCGIIGTSAEIEDELQDICNEKANKLWNAIRGLQVSIVFMSLYSATAFLGL
;
A
#
# COMPACT_ATOMS: atom_id res chain seq x y z
N MET A 1 -4.65 33.75 -22.07
CA MET A 1 -4.77 32.28 -22.15
C MET A 1 -3.56 31.60 -21.52
N LYS A 2 -2.32 32.03 -21.82
CA LYS A 2 -1.09 31.55 -21.13
C LYS A 2 -1.14 31.46 -19.61
N ASP A 3 -1.63 32.47 -18.89
CA ASP A 3 -1.70 32.43 -17.41
C ASP A 3 -2.62 31.32 -16.87
N PHE A 4 -3.69 30.99 -17.61
CA PHE A 4 -4.62 29.94 -17.22
C PHE A 4 -4.01 28.55 -17.44
N GLU A 5 -3.36 28.35 -18.58
CA GLU A 5 -2.68 27.10 -18.94
C GLU A 5 -1.49 26.79 -18.02
N GLU A 6 -0.65 27.78 -17.71
CA GLU A 6 0.41 27.63 -16.71
C GLU A 6 -0.12 27.28 -15.33
N THR A 7 -1.25 27.89 -14.94
CA THR A 7 -1.89 27.58 -13.66
C THR A 7 -2.42 26.14 -13.65
N LEU A 8 -2.99 25.69 -14.76
CA LEU A 8 -3.48 24.32 -14.93
C LEU A 8 -2.35 23.30 -14.84
N LEU A 9 -1.25 23.52 -15.56
CA LEU A 9 -0.04 22.69 -15.48
C LEU A 9 0.53 22.61 -14.06
N LYS A 10 0.58 23.73 -13.34
CA LYS A 10 1.00 23.77 -11.93
C LYS A 10 0.10 22.94 -11.02
N VAL A 11 -1.22 23.02 -11.22
CA VAL A 11 -2.20 22.24 -10.45
C VAL A 11 -2.06 20.74 -10.74
N THR A 12 -1.97 20.36 -12.02
CA THR A 12 -1.77 18.96 -12.43
C THR A 12 -0.47 18.38 -11.85
N LEU A 13 0.64 19.11 -11.94
CA LEU A 13 1.93 18.66 -11.39
C LEU A 13 1.86 18.50 -9.87
N HIS A 14 1.16 19.41 -9.19
CA HIS A 14 0.90 19.30 -7.75
C HIS A 14 0.06 18.07 -7.40
N ASN A 15 -0.97 17.75 -8.17
CA ASN A 15 -1.83 16.60 -7.94
C ASN A 15 -1.08 15.28 -8.17
N ILE A 16 -0.32 15.17 -9.26
CA ILE A 16 0.53 14.00 -9.54
C ILE A 16 1.55 13.80 -8.40
N THR A 17 2.22 14.87 -7.96
CA THR A 17 3.18 14.80 -6.85
C THR A 17 2.50 14.33 -5.56
N THR A 18 1.29 14.81 -5.28
CA THR A 18 0.49 14.41 -4.11
C THR A 18 0.10 12.94 -4.18
N ALA A 19 -0.30 12.45 -5.35
CA ALA A 19 -0.69 11.07 -5.57
C ALA A 19 0.51 10.11 -5.44
N ILE A 20 1.69 10.47 -5.97
CA ILE A 20 2.94 9.74 -5.76
C ILE A 20 3.31 9.70 -4.26
N SER A 21 3.22 10.83 -3.56
CA SER A 21 3.47 10.89 -2.12
C SER A 21 2.53 9.98 -1.33
N LYS A 22 1.24 9.95 -1.71
CA LYS A 22 0.22 9.07 -1.12
C LYS A 22 0.53 7.60 -1.38
N GLN A 23 0.95 7.25 -2.59
CA GLN A 23 1.39 5.89 -2.94
C GLN A 23 2.59 5.46 -2.08
N ASN A 24 3.64 6.28 -2.01
CA ASN A 24 4.80 5.99 -1.17
C ASN A 24 4.40 5.82 0.31
N SER A 25 3.49 6.65 0.82
CA SER A 25 2.96 6.50 2.18
C SER A 25 2.24 5.17 2.40
N ILE A 26 1.47 4.69 1.42
CA ILE A 26 0.79 3.40 1.47
C ILE A 26 1.82 2.26 1.47
N ASP A 27 2.82 2.33 0.61
CA ASP A 27 3.88 1.31 0.50
C ASP A 27 4.71 1.23 1.80
N TYR A 28 5.08 2.37 2.41
CA TYR A 28 5.75 2.38 3.72
C TYR A 28 4.91 1.76 4.82
N LYS A 29 3.59 1.96 4.82
CA LYS A 29 2.68 1.34 5.80
C LYS A 29 2.59 -0.18 5.60
N ALA A 30 2.55 -0.65 4.36
CA ALA A 30 2.58 -2.08 4.06
C ALA A 30 3.89 -2.73 4.55
N ILE A 31 5.05 -2.09 4.31
CA ILE A 31 6.36 -2.55 4.82
C ILE A 31 6.38 -2.60 6.35
N ALA A 32 5.80 -1.60 7.02
CA ALA A 32 5.72 -1.57 8.47
C ALA A 32 4.89 -2.75 9.02
N ILE A 33 3.75 -3.06 8.39
CA ILE A 33 2.92 -4.22 8.76
C ILE A 33 3.69 -5.53 8.60
N ILE A 34 4.41 -5.71 7.49
CA ILE A 34 5.25 -6.90 7.26
C ILE A 34 6.30 -7.04 8.36
N THR A 35 6.95 -5.93 8.70
CA THR A 35 8.03 -5.91 9.71
C THR A 35 7.50 -6.25 11.10
N ILE A 36 6.41 -5.59 11.53
CA ILE A 36 5.77 -5.85 12.83
C ILE A 36 5.30 -7.30 12.90
N SER A 37 4.67 -7.82 11.84
CA SER A 37 4.23 -9.21 11.77
C SER A 37 5.41 -10.18 11.90
N GLY A 38 6.52 -9.95 11.19
CA GLY A 38 7.72 -10.78 11.27
C GLY A 38 8.35 -10.79 12.68
N VAL A 39 8.39 -9.63 13.35
CA VAL A 39 8.85 -9.52 14.74
C VAL A 39 7.95 -10.32 15.68
N LEU A 40 6.62 -10.17 15.57
CA LEU A 40 5.65 -10.87 16.41
C LEU A 40 5.70 -12.40 16.22
N ILE A 41 5.80 -12.87 14.98
CA ILE A 41 5.98 -14.31 14.68
C ILE A 41 7.27 -14.83 15.32
N SER A 42 8.36 -14.06 15.26
CA SER A 42 9.65 -14.45 15.86
C SER A 42 9.55 -14.58 17.39
N PHE A 43 8.79 -13.70 18.05
CA PHE A 43 8.51 -13.83 19.48
C PHE A 43 7.62 -15.06 19.78
N LEU A 44 6.59 -15.30 18.98
CA LEU A 44 5.70 -16.45 19.10
C LEU A 44 6.44 -17.79 18.99
N ALA A 45 7.37 -17.91 18.04
CA ALA A 45 8.16 -19.12 17.84
C ALA A 45 9.02 -19.48 19.07
N ARG A 46 9.47 -18.48 19.85
CA ARG A 46 10.22 -18.72 21.10
C ARG A 46 9.34 -19.21 22.26
N LEU A 47 8.05 -18.91 22.23
CA LEU A 47 7.10 -19.23 23.31
C LEU A 47 6.34 -20.55 23.11
N SER A 48 6.55 -21.29 22.01
CA SER A 48 5.68 -22.41 21.61
C SER A 48 5.83 -23.72 22.42
N SER A 49 6.33 -23.67 23.65
CA SER A 49 6.57 -24.86 24.50
C SER A 49 5.34 -25.37 25.27
N SER A 50 4.13 -24.90 24.95
CA SER A 50 2.88 -25.35 25.60
C SER A 50 2.45 -26.74 25.11
N ASN A 51 2.13 -27.64 26.04
CA ASN A 51 1.59 -28.98 25.77
C ASN A 51 0.05 -29.00 25.63
N GLY A 52 -0.61 -27.84 25.69
CA GLY A 52 -2.07 -27.71 25.59
C GLY A 52 -2.58 -27.89 24.16
N LYS A 53 -3.60 -28.75 23.97
CA LYS A 53 -4.21 -28.98 22.65
C LYS A 53 -4.94 -27.73 22.17
N VAL A 54 -5.56 -26.97 23.09
CA VAL A 54 -6.31 -25.75 22.76
C VAL A 54 -5.36 -24.61 22.42
N ALA A 55 -4.29 -24.42 23.19
CA ALA A 55 -3.23 -23.47 22.88
C ALA A 55 -2.58 -23.77 21.52
N THR A 56 -2.31 -25.04 21.19
CA THR A 56 -1.73 -25.43 19.89
C THR A 56 -2.65 -25.05 18.73
N PHE A 57 -3.97 -25.23 18.88
CA PHE A 57 -4.94 -24.83 17.87
C PHE A 57 -4.92 -23.31 17.63
N PHE A 58 -4.95 -22.51 18.70
CA PHE A 58 -4.85 -21.04 18.58
C PHE A 58 -3.51 -20.58 18.04
N PHE A 59 -2.41 -21.28 18.34
CA PHE A 59 -1.10 -20.99 17.79
C PHE A 59 -1.08 -21.13 16.25
N ILE A 60 -1.66 -22.21 15.72
CA ILE A 60 -1.77 -22.44 14.28
C ILE A 60 -2.63 -21.35 13.62
N LEU A 61 -3.77 -20.99 14.22
CA LEU A 61 -4.62 -19.90 13.71
C LEU A 61 -3.90 -18.56 13.71
N THR A 62 -3.13 -18.27 14.76
CA THR A 62 -2.31 -17.05 14.86
C THR A 62 -1.27 -16.99 13.74
N LEU A 63 -0.56 -18.10 13.48
CA LEU A 63 0.40 -18.16 12.39
C LEU A 63 -0.28 -17.94 11.04
N PHE A 64 -1.39 -18.64 10.79
CA PHE A 64 -2.13 -18.53 9.54
C PHE A 64 -2.59 -17.08 9.27
N SER A 65 -3.16 -16.42 10.28
CA SER A 65 -3.62 -15.04 10.13
C SER A 65 -2.47 -14.05 9.90
N PHE A 66 -1.31 -14.26 10.54
CA PHE A 66 -0.13 -13.42 10.28
C PHE A 66 0.41 -13.61 8.87
N PHE A 67 0.41 -14.85 8.34
CA PHE A 67 0.77 -15.10 6.95
C PHE A 67 -0.20 -14.43 5.98
N GLU A 68 -1.51 -14.46 6.27
CA GLU A 68 -2.52 -13.76 5.47
C GLU A 68 -2.28 -12.24 5.47
N ALA A 69 -1.99 -11.63 6.63
CA ALA A 69 -1.68 -10.21 6.73
C ALA A 69 -0.42 -9.82 5.94
N ILE A 70 0.63 -10.64 5.99
CA ILE A 70 1.85 -10.46 5.19
C ILE A 70 1.55 -10.59 3.70
N TRP A 71 0.81 -11.61 3.30
CA TRP A 71 0.42 -11.84 1.89
C TRP A 71 -0.33 -10.64 1.31
N LEU A 72 -1.34 -10.14 2.03
CA LEU A 72 -2.09 -8.96 1.63
C LEU A 72 -1.20 -7.71 1.55
N SER A 73 -0.24 -7.57 2.46
CA SER A 73 0.71 -6.45 2.45
C SER A 73 1.67 -6.51 1.26
N VAL A 74 2.12 -7.71 0.86
CA VAL A 74 2.93 -7.90 -0.35
C VAL A 74 2.14 -7.53 -1.60
N ALA A 75 0.85 -7.89 -1.65
CA ALA A 75 -0.04 -7.50 -2.75
C ALA A 75 -0.31 -5.98 -2.85
N VAL A 76 -0.04 -5.21 -1.79
CA VAL A 76 -0.04 -3.72 -1.83
C VAL A 76 1.21 -3.19 -2.52
N LEU A 77 2.36 -3.86 -2.30
CA LEU A 77 3.68 -3.44 -2.80
C LEU A 77 3.93 -3.81 -4.26
N GLU A 78 3.10 -4.67 -4.85
CA GLU A 78 3.27 -5.11 -6.22
C GLU A 78 3.31 -3.88 -7.16
N PRO A 79 4.45 -3.63 -7.84
CA PRO A 79 4.56 -2.49 -8.74
C PRO A 79 3.60 -2.75 -9.90
N ARG A 80 2.58 -1.90 -10.04
CA ARG A 80 1.88 -1.83 -11.32
C ARG A 80 2.79 -1.10 -12.29
N ASN A 81 2.96 -1.67 -13.46
CA ASN A 81 3.53 -0.99 -14.62
C ASN A 81 2.56 0.13 -15.04
N THR A 82 2.43 1.16 -14.24
CA THR A 82 2.01 2.46 -14.74
C THR A 82 3.11 2.98 -15.61
N TYR A 83 2.72 3.59 -16.72
CA TYR A 83 3.55 4.21 -17.74
C TYR A 83 4.50 5.29 -17.15
N GLU A 84 5.47 4.92 -16.32
CA GLU A 84 6.55 5.81 -15.83
C GLU A 84 7.35 6.40 -17.00
N LEU A 85 7.29 5.75 -18.17
CA LEU A 85 7.80 6.25 -19.44
C LEU A 85 6.98 7.40 -20.04
N SER A 86 5.80 7.73 -19.53
CA SER A 86 4.99 8.84 -20.04
C SER A 86 5.39 10.15 -19.38
N THR A 87 5.48 10.24 -18.05
CA THR A 87 5.60 11.54 -17.36
C THR A 87 6.94 12.26 -17.56
N LEU A 88 8.07 11.52 -17.61
CA LEU A 88 9.39 12.11 -17.88
C LEU A 88 9.57 12.53 -19.34
N ASN A 89 9.04 11.75 -20.28
CA ASN A 89 9.00 12.11 -21.71
C ASN A 89 8.04 13.28 -21.96
N PHE A 90 6.96 13.37 -21.19
CA PHE A 90 5.99 14.45 -21.28
C PHE A 90 6.54 15.79 -20.76
N ILE A 91 7.39 15.75 -19.74
CA ILE A 91 8.12 16.93 -19.27
C ILE A 91 9.22 17.33 -20.27
N SER A 92 9.87 16.38 -20.94
CA SER A 92 10.85 16.72 -21.99
C SER A 92 10.20 17.28 -23.25
N ASP A 93 8.99 16.84 -23.59
CA ASP A 93 8.23 17.32 -24.76
C ASP A 93 7.58 18.70 -24.54
N LEU A 94 7.55 19.20 -23.29
CA LEU A 94 7.06 20.54 -22.94
C LEU A 94 8.11 21.65 -23.11
N ASP A 95 9.39 21.30 -23.27
CA ASP A 95 10.50 22.25 -23.44
C ASP A 95 10.73 22.67 -24.91
N ASP A 96 10.04 22.04 -25.87
CA ASP A 96 10.14 22.36 -27.30
C ASP A 96 8.99 23.29 -27.74
N GLU A 97 9.34 24.50 -28.18
CA GLU A 97 8.42 25.58 -28.54
C GLU A 97 7.44 25.19 -29.68
N ASN A 98 6.17 24.81 -29.42
CA ASN A 98 5.01 25.21 -30.27
C ASN A 98 3.58 24.81 -29.82
N ASP A 99 2.67 25.78 -30.06
CA ASP A 99 1.20 25.76 -30.20
C ASP A 99 0.27 25.24 -29.08
N GLU A 100 -0.66 26.11 -28.67
CA GLU A 100 -1.77 25.93 -27.70
C GLU A 100 -2.62 24.64 -27.88
N ARG A 101 -2.56 23.99 -29.06
CA ARG A 101 -3.17 22.67 -29.30
C ARG A 101 -2.43 21.50 -28.66
N GLN A 102 -1.10 21.59 -28.48
CA GLN A 102 -0.35 20.61 -27.71
C GLN A 102 -0.67 20.74 -26.22
N VAL A 103 -0.81 21.96 -25.70
CA VAL A 103 -1.14 22.21 -24.29
C VAL A 103 -2.50 21.62 -23.90
N CYS A 104 -3.54 21.76 -24.73
CA CYS A 104 -4.83 21.11 -24.47
C CYS A 104 -4.77 19.57 -24.54
N GLY A 105 -4.01 18.99 -25.47
CA GLY A 105 -3.80 17.54 -25.54
C GLY A 105 -3.02 17.01 -24.33
N ILE A 106 -2.06 17.79 -23.86
CA ILE A 106 -1.27 17.54 -22.66
C ILE A 106 -2.17 17.59 -21.42
N ILE A 107 -3.02 18.61 -21.28
CA ILE A 107 -3.96 18.72 -20.16
C ILE A 107 -4.95 17.54 -20.14
N GLY A 108 -5.50 17.14 -21.29
CA GLY A 108 -6.42 16.00 -21.38
C GLY A 108 -5.77 14.68 -21.00
N THR A 109 -4.57 14.40 -21.53
CA THR A 109 -3.81 13.18 -21.20
C THR A 109 -3.38 13.17 -19.73
N SER A 110 -3.11 14.34 -19.15
CA SER A 110 -2.73 14.44 -17.74
C SER A 110 -3.88 14.18 -16.78
N ALA A 111 -5.11 14.57 -17.14
CA ALA A 111 -6.30 14.27 -16.35
C ALA A 111 -6.58 12.75 -16.31
N GLU A 112 -6.39 12.04 -17.43
CA GLU A 112 -6.51 10.59 -17.47
C GLU A 112 -5.45 9.89 -16.61
N ILE A 113 -4.20 10.37 -16.64
CA ILE A 113 -3.12 9.86 -15.78
C ILE A 113 -3.42 10.13 -14.30
N GLU A 114 -3.94 11.30 -13.95
CA GLU A 114 -4.31 11.66 -12.58
C GLU A 114 -5.40 10.71 -12.04
N ASP A 115 -6.45 10.48 -12.83
CA ASP A 115 -7.53 9.54 -12.48
C ASP A 115 -7.00 8.11 -12.32
N GLU A 116 -6.14 7.62 -13.23
CA GLU A 116 -5.53 6.29 -13.12
C GLU A 116 -4.68 6.16 -11.86
N LEU A 117 -3.85 7.16 -11.55
CA LEU A 117 -3.01 7.15 -10.34
C LEU A 117 -3.85 7.18 -9.06
N GLN A 118 -4.96 7.91 -9.08
CA GLN A 118 -5.90 7.97 -7.98
C GLN A 118 -6.63 6.64 -7.77
N ASP A 119 -7.03 5.97 -8.85
CA ASP A 119 -7.63 4.63 -8.79
C ASP A 119 -6.65 3.58 -8.26
N ILE A 120 -5.39 3.63 -8.68
CA ILE A 120 -4.32 2.77 -8.14
C ILE A 120 -4.13 3.04 -6.65
N CYS A 121 -4.10 4.31 -6.23
CA CYS A 121 -3.99 4.67 -4.82
C CYS A 121 -5.18 4.15 -4.00
N ASN A 122 -6.40 4.25 -4.53
CA ASN A 122 -7.60 3.77 -3.86
C ASN A 122 -7.62 2.24 -3.74
N GLU A 123 -7.20 1.52 -4.78
CA GLU A 123 -7.09 0.07 -4.74
C GLU A 123 -6.01 -0.39 -3.75
N LYS A 124 -4.81 0.22 -3.80
CA LYS A 124 -3.74 -0.04 -2.83
C LYS A 124 -4.19 0.27 -1.41
N ALA A 125 -4.92 1.36 -1.19
CA ALA A 125 -5.46 1.70 0.12
C ALA A 125 -6.48 0.67 0.62
N ASN A 126 -7.34 0.15 -0.26
CA ASN A 126 -8.29 -0.90 0.10
C ASN A 126 -7.58 -2.23 0.45
N LYS A 127 -6.56 -2.61 -0.30
CA LYS A 127 -5.70 -3.76 0.02
C LYS A 127 -4.98 -3.57 1.36
N LEU A 128 -4.43 -2.37 1.61
CA LEU A 128 -3.79 -2.02 2.87
C LEU A 128 -4.79 -2.11 4.04
N TRP A 129 -6.03 -1.66 3.84
CA TRP A 129 -7.09 -1.78 4.84
C TRP A 129 -7.39 -3.23 5.20
N ASN A 130 -7.45 -4.12 4.20
CA ASN A 130 -7.61 -5.56 4.44
C ASN A 130 -6.40 -6.16 5.17
N ALA A 131 -5.18 -5.74 4.83
CA ALA A 131 -3.97 -6.16 5.54
C ALA A 131 -4.00 -5.73 7.02
N ILE A 132 -4.44 -4.49 7.31
CA ILE A 132 -4.62 -3.99 8.68
C ILE A 132 -5.65 -4.85 9.44
N ARG A 133 -6.78 -5.20 8.81
CA ARG A 133 -7.77 -6.10 9.41
C ARG A 133 -7.22 -7.49 9.69
N GLY A 134 -6.44 -8.06 8.77
CA GLY A 134 -5.73 -9.32 8.98
C GLY A 134 -4.77 -9.26 10.17
N LEU A 135 -4.04 -8.16 10.32
CA LEU A 135 -3.18 -7.93 11.48
C LEU A 135 -3.97 -7.84 12.79
N GLN A 136 -5.12 -7.14 12.80
CA GLN A 136 -6.00 -7.06 13.97
C GLN A 136 -6.49 -8.45 14.41
N VAL A 137 -6.95 -9.26 13.46
CA VAL A 137 -7.37 -10.65 13.72
C VAL A 137 -6.20 -11.48 14.28
N SER A 138 -4.99 -11.28 13.74
CA SER A 138 -3.78 -11.96 14.22
C SER A 138 -3.44 -11.62 15.68
N ILE A 139 -3.57 -10.34 16.05
CA ILE A 139 -3.37 -9.90 17.44
C ILE A 139 -4.40 -10.53 18.38
N VAL A 140 -5.65 -10.66 17.93
CA VAL A 140 -6.71 -11.33 18.72
C VAL A 140 -6.37 -12.80 18.94
N PHE A 141 -5.99 -13.55 17.89
CA PHE A 141 -5.59 -14.95 18.04
C PHE A 141 -4.33 -15.11 18.90
N MET A 142 -3.34 -14.22 18.73
CA MET A 142 -2.14 -14.21 19.57
C MET A 142 -2.49 -14.03 21.04
N SER A 143 -3.44 -13.14 21.35
CA SER A 143 -3.89 -12.90 22.73
C SER A 143 -4.62 -14.13 23.32
N LEU A 144 -5.46 -14.79 22.53
CA LEU A 144 -6.13 -16.03 22.91
C LEU A 144 -5.14 -17.19 23.11
N TYR A 145 -4.14 -17.30 22.23
CA TYR A 145 -3.03 -18.23 22.39
C TYR A 145 -2.30 -17.99 23.71
N SER A 146 -1.90 -16.75 24.00
CA SER A 146 -1.21 -16.43 25.26
C SER A 146 -2.04 -16.76 26.50
N ALA A 147 -3.35 -16.48 26.47
CA ALA A 147 -4.25 -16.80 27.59
C ALA A 147 -4.41 -18.32 27.81
N THR A 148 -4.65 -19.07 26.73
CA THR A 148 -4.82 -20.53 26.79
C THR A 148 -3.51 -21.25 27.15
N ALA A 149 -2.38 -20.78 26.64
CA ALA A 149 -1.07 -21.29 27.01
C ALA A 149 -0.74 -21.04 28.49
N PHE A 150 -1.08 -19.87 29.04
CA PHE A 150 -0.89 -19.57 30.47
C PHE A 150 -1.76 -20.45 31.37
N LEU A 151 -2.99 -20.75 30.95
CA LEU A 151 -3.90 -21.64 31.67
C LEU A 151 -3.55 -23.13 31.50
N GLY A 152 -2.62 -23.47 30.60
CA GLY A 152 -2.22 -24.86 30.31
C GLY A 152 -3.29 -25.68 29.57
N LEU A 153 -4.18 -25.01 28.82
CA LEU A 153 -5.28 -25.62 28.05
C LEU A 153 -4.88 -25.95 26.60
#